data_AF-A0A966Q2K3-F1
#
_entry.id   AF-A0A966Q2K3-F1
#
_cell.length_a   1.000
_cell.length_b   1.000
_cell.length_c   1.000
_cell.angle_alpha   90.00
_cell.angle_beta   90.00
_cell.angle_gamma   90.00
#
_symmetry.space_group_name_H-M   'P 1'
#
loop_
_entity.id
_entity.type
_entity.pdbx_description
1 polymer ?
#
loop_
_entity_poly.entity_id
_entity_poly.type
_entity_poly.pdbx_seq_one_letter_code
_entity_poly.pdbx_strand_id
1 'polypeptide(L)'
;MANIKDAVKTLTSSYGDINAEARSWNFSAKEVDAELAKAKPDTAEYVVLNLLKNSVVNDTIVNTVKDTIKPDAIDTKESEV
;
A
#
# COMPACT_ATOMS: atom_id res chain seq x y z
N MET A 1 -10.01 -7.38 13.67
CA MET A 1 -8.67 -7.16 13.08
C MET A 1 -8.56 -8.11 11.91
N ALA A 2 -8.46 -7.60 10.68
CA ALA A 2 -8.38 -8.45 9.50
C ALA A 2 -6.93 -8.94 9.35
N ASN A 3 -6.71 -10.25 9.13
CA ASN A 3 -5.36 -10.82 9.09
C ASN A 3 -4.84 -10.89 7.64
N ILE A 4 -3.52 -10.98 7.48
CA ILE A 4 -2.86 -10.94 6.17
C ILE A 4 -3.22 -12.13 5.27
N LYS A 5 -3.55 -13.29 5.85
CA LYS A 5 -3.97 -14.48 5.11
C LYS A 5 -5.35 -14.31 4.48
N ASP A 6 -6.27 -13.66 5.20
CA ASP A 6 -7.60 -13.34 4.70
C ASP A 6 -7.53 -12.30 3.56
N ALA A 7 -6.60 -11.33 3.67
CA ALA A 7 -6.35 -10.38 2.59
C ALA A 7 -5.81 -11.07 1.34
N VAL A 8 -4.79 -11.93 1.49
CA VAL A 8 -4.23 -12.71 0.37
C VAL A 8 -5.31 -13.55 -0.30
N LYS A 9 -6.14 -14.25 0.48
CA LYS A 9 -7.24 -15.07 -0.06
C LYS A 9 -8.27 -14.23 -0.81
N THR A 10 -8.62 -13.06 -0.29
CA THR A 10 -9.57 -12.13 -0.93
C THR A 10 -9.01 -11.61 -2.25
N LEU A 11 -7.77 -11.10 -2.24
CA LEU A 11 -7.12 -10.52 -3.40
C LEU A 11 -6.82 -11.55 -4.49
N THR A 12 -6.46 -12.79 -4.12
CA THR A 12 -6.27 -13.88 -5.09
C THR A 12 -7.58 -14.38 -5.71
N SER A 13 -8.71 -14.16 -5.05
CA SER A 13 -10.05 -14.54 -5.54
C SER A 13 -10.82 -13.37 -6.14
N SER A 14 -10.28 -12.15 -6.08
CA SER A 14 -10.93 -10.94 -6.56
C SER A 14 -10.77 -10.85 -8.08
N TYR A 15 -11.88 -10.67 -8.79
CA TYR A 15 -11.92 -10.34 -10.21
C TYR A 15 -11.96 -8.82 -10.45
N GLY A 16 -11.91 -8.02 -9.38
CA GLY A 16 -11.95 -6.55 -9.40
C GLY A 16 -10.56 -5.90 -9.46
N ASP A 17 -10.50 -4.61 -9.16
CA ASP A 17 -9.23 -3.88 -9.06
C ASP A 17 -8.47 -4.27 -7.78
N ILE A 18 -7.60 -5.26 -7.92
CA ILE A 18 -6.76 -5.83 -6.85
C ILE A 18 -5.90 -4.74 -6.19
N ASN A 19 -5.51 -3.67 -6.90
CA ASN A 19 -4.73 -2.58 -6.31
C ASN A 19 -5.58 -1.70 -5.38
N ALA A 20 -6.81 -1.39 -5.78
CA ALA A 20 -7.73 -0.63 -4.94
C ALA A 20 -8.08 -1.42 -3.67
N GLU A 21 -8.30 -2.73 -3.82
CA GLU A 21 -8.60 -3.61 -2.69
C GLU A 21 -7.38 -3.75 -1.77
N ALA A 22 -6.17 -3.93 -2.30
CA ALA A 22 -4.93 -3.98 -1.51
C ALA A 22 -4.70 -2.73 -0.65
N ARG A 23 -5.03 -1.53 -1.17
CA ARG A 23 -4.95 -0.25 -0.43
C ARG A 23 -5.93 -0.14 0.73
N SER A 24 -7.04 -0.88 0.69
CA SER A 24 -8.01 -0.87 1.79
C SER A 24 -7.52 -1.60 3.04
N TRP A 25 -6.47 -2.41 2.91
CA TRP A 25 -5.90 -3.18 4.00
C TRP A 25 -4.76 -2.42 4.68
N ASN A 26 -4.89 -2.20 5.99
CA ASN A 26 -3.89 -1.50 6.78
C ASN A 26 -2.93 -2.50 7.43
N PHE A 27 -1.83 -2.83 6.75
CA PHE A 27 -0.76 -3.69 7.26
C PHE A 27 0.53 -2.92 7.47
N SER A 28 1.35 -3.32 8.44
CA SER A 28 2.69 -2.77 8.55
C SER A 28 3.63 -3.39 7.51
N ALA A 29 4.64 -2.62 7.05
CA ALA A 29 5.62 -3.12 6.09
C ALA A 29 6.35 -4.37 6.60
N LYS A 30 6.61 -4.45 7.92
CA LYS A 30 7.25 -5.60 8.56
C LYS A 30 6.40 -6.87 8.48
N GLU A 31 5.09 -6.76 8.64
CA GLU A 31 4.18 -7.91 8.54
C GLU A 31 4.13 -8.44 7.11
N VAL A 32 4.06 -7.55 6.12
CA VAL A 32 4.05 -7.94 4.70
C VAL A 32 5.38 -8.58 4.30
N ASP A 33 6.52 -8.01 4.71
CA ASP A 33 7.84 -8.56 4.42
C ASP A 33 8.06 -9.95 5.04
N ALA A 34 7.56 -10.17 6.26
CA ALA A 34 7.68 -11.46 6.95
C ALA A 34 6.92 -12.58 6.23
N GLU A 35 5.75 -12.28 5.66
CA GLU A 35 5.00 -13.27 4.87
C GLU A 35 5.55 -13.41 3.45
N LEU A 36 6.00 -12.32 2.82
CA LEU A 36 6.63 -12.36 1.51
C LEU A 36 7.91 -13.23 1.52
N ALA A 37 8.69 -13.20 2.60
CA ALA A 37 9.87 -14.05 2.77
C ALA A 37 9.54 -15.56 2.89
N LYS A 38 8.31 -15.92 3.28
CA LYS A 38 7.84 -17.31 3.37
C LYS A 38 7.15 -17.78 2.09
N ALA A 39 6.66 -16.84 1.28
CA ALA A 39 5.95 -17.13 0.04
C ALA A 39 6.90 -17.64 -1.04
N LYS A 40 6.43 -18.62 -1.82
CA LYS A 40 7.20 -19.11 -2.98
C LYS A 40 7.11 -18.11 -4.12
N PRO A 41 8.23 -17.79 -4.79
CA PRO A 41 8.20 -16.94 -5.99
C PRO A 41 7.31 -17.56 -7.08
N ASP A 42 6.80 -16.70 -7.97
CA ASP A 42 5.91 -17.06 -9.08
C ASP A 42 4.54 -17.67 -8.68
N THR A 43 4.13 -17.49 -7.42
CA THR A 43 2.79 -17.84 -6.95
C THR A 43 1.88 -16.61 -6.89
N ALA A 44 0.57 -16.83 -7.02
CA ALA A 44 -0.42 -15.75 -6.87
C ALA A 44 -0.31 -15.06 -5.49
N GLU A 45 -0.01 -15.83 -4.44
CA GLU A 45 0.25 -15.32 -3.10
C GLU A 45 1.45 -14.36 -3.07
N TYR A 46 2.57 -14.73 -3.72
CA TYR A 46 3.74 -13.86 -3.82
C TYR A 46 3.44 -12.55 -4.56
N VAL A 47 2.70 -12.62 -5.68
CA VAL A 47 2.29 -11.43 -6.44
C VAL A 47 1.44 -10.50 -5.57
N VAL A 48 0.46 -11.04 -4.86
CA VAL A 48 -0.43 -10.28 -3.99
C VAL A 48 0.31 -9.64 -2.82
N LEU A 49 1.23 -10.37 -2.17
CA LEU A 49 2.06 -9.82 -1.09
C LEU A 49 2.96 -8.69 -1.60
N ASN A 50 3.47 -8.78 -2.84
CA ASN A 50 4.27 -7.73 -3.44
C ASN A 50 3.44 -6.47 -3.78
N LEU A 51 2.17 -6.65 -4.21
CA LEU A 51 1.24 -5.54 -4.40
C LEU A 51 0.89 -4.85 -3.08
N LEU A 52 0.63 -5.63 -2.02
CA LEU A 52 0.41 -5.10 -0.67
C LEU A 52 1.61 -4.29 -0.18
N LYS A 53 2.83 -4.78 -0.40
CA LYS A 53 4.06 -4.06 -0.06
C LYS A 53 4.16 -2.71 -0.77
N ASN A 54 3.89 -2.67 -2.07
CA ASN A 54 3.90 -1.42 -2.85
C ASN A 54 2.85 -0.42 -2.35
N SER A 55 1.68 -0.91 -1.91
CA SER A 55 0.66 -0.06 -1.29
C SER A 55 1.14 0.56 0.02
N VAL A 56 1.68 -0.25 0.93
CA VAL A 56 2.15 0.20 2.25
C VAL A 56 3.30 1.21 2.13
N VAL A 57 4.22 0.99 1.18
CA VAL A 57 5.32 1.92 0.90
C VAL A 57 4.78 3.25 0.37
N ASN A 58 3.81 3.22 -0.56
CA ASN A 58 3.20 4.44 -1.07
C ASN A 58 2.47 5.23 0.01
N ASP A 59 1.72 4.59 0.90
CA ASP A 59 1.05 5.28 2.01
C ASP A 59 2.05 5.91 2.97
N THR A 60 3.17 5.23 3.24
CA THR A 60 4.26 5.75 4.07
C THR A 60 4.89 7.00 3.43
N ILE A 61 5.17 6.97 2.13
CA ILE A 61 5.74 8.11 1.40
C ILE A 61 4.74 9.28 1.37
N VAL A 62 3.47 9.04 1.02
CA VAL A 62 2.45 10.08 0.94
C VAL A 62 2.23 10.75 2.29
N ASN A 63 2.15 9.98 3.38
CA ASN A 63 2.00 10.54 4.73
C ASN A 63 3.25 11.32 5.16
N THR A 64 4.45 10.77 4.91
CA THR A 64 5.71 11.47 5.21
C THR A 64 5.83 12.78 4.41
N VAL A 65 5.45 12.79 3.13
CA VAL A 65 5.46 13.99 2.28
C VAL A 65 4.44 15.01 2.78
N LYS A 66 3.23 14.60 3.18
CA LYS A 66 2.23 15.49 3.77
C LYS A 66 2.68 16.09 5.11
N ASP A 67 3.38 15.31 5.93
CA ASP A 67 3.88 15.78 7.22
C ASP A 67 5.12 16.69 7.07
N THR A 68 5.93 16.47 6.03
CA THR A 68 7.14 17.26 5.74
C THR A 68 6.81 18.54 4.98
N ILE A 69 5.83 18.52 4.08
CA ILE A 69 5.29 19.69 3.42
C ILE A 69 4.16 20.24 4.31
N LYS A 70 4.50 21.10 5.28
CA LYS A 70 3.46 21.89 5.96
C LYS A 70 2.59 22.57 4.89
N PRO A 71 1.25 22.48 4.97
CA PRO A 71 0.37 23.13 4.00
C PRO A 71 0.61 24.65 3.88
N ASP A 72 1.25 25.27 4.86
CA ASP A 72 1.60 26.69 4.88
C ASP A 72 2.79 27.11 3.99
N ALA A 73 3.48 26.17 3.32
CA ALA A 73 4.66 26.47 2.49
C ALA A 73 4.38 26.45 0.98
N ILE A 74 3.17 26.09 0.54
CA ILE A 74 2.76 26.32 -0.85
C ILE A 74 2.25 27.76 -0.92
N ASP A 75 3.19 28.70 -0.98
CA ASP A 75 2.92 30.06 -1.44
C ASP A 75 2.49 29.95 -2.91
N THR A 76 1.19 29.69 -3.12
CA THR A 76 0.52 30.00 -4.38
C THR A 76 0.65 31.50 -4.56
N LYS A 77 1.77 31.92 -5.16
CA LYS A 77 1.75 33.12 -6.00
C LYS A 77 0.82 32.82 -7.15
N GLU A 78 -0.48 32.97 -6.88
CA GLU A 78 -1.42 33.42 -7.89
C GLU A 78 -0.86 34.74 -8.37
N SER A 79 -0.09 34.67 -9.46
CA SER A 79 0.32 35.82 -10.23
C SER A 79 -0.95 36.57 -10.60
N GLU A 80 -1.14 37.73 -9.98
CA GLU A 80 -2.10 38.74 -10.38
C GLU A 80 -2.06 38.92 -11.89
N VAL A 81 -3.23 38.82 -12.53
CA VAL A 81 -3.49 39.35 -13.87
C VAL A 81 -4.72 40.23 -13.79
#